data_AF-A0A9P6H9Y0-F1
#
_entry.id   AF-A0A9P6H9Y0-F1
#
_cell.length_a   1.000
_cell.length_b   1.000
_cell.length_c   1.000
_cell.angle_alpha   90.00
_cell.angle_beta   90.00
_cell.angle_gamma   90.00
#
_symmetry.space_group_name_H-M   'P 1'
#
loop_
_entity.id
_entity.type
_entity.pdbx_description
1 polymer ?
#
loop_
_entity_poly.entity_id
_entity_poly.type
_entity_poly.pdbx_seq_one_letter_code
_entity_poly.pdbx_strand_id
1 'polypeptide(L)'
;MAKSLRSKTKRAFRAKKREDGVYAVAHAARLQRLHARIDAIVAAPKPVQDEILEDVENAERDEEAQEEVMAEDTQPKVRNGSDTMDVDKTSKTTKINTHGPRNSRREQWRLSKGMSAKPARKGVNRQGTVTARRNAGRPKRRR
;
A
#
# COMPACT_ATOMS: atom_id res chain seq x y z
N MET A 1 11.77 -42.68 35.43
CA MET A 1 10.70 -42.27 34.49
C MET A 1 11.18 -41.13 33.59
N ALA A 2 10.98 -41.24 32.28
CA ALA A 2 11.25 -40.13 31.36
C ALA A 2 10.24 -38.98 31.58
N LYS A 3 10.64 -37.75 31.25
CA LYS A 3 9.75 -36.57 31.33
C LYS A 3 8.95 -36.43 30.03
N SER A 4 7.65 -36.19 30.13
CA SER A 4 6.78 -35.90 28.98
C SER A 4 7.19 -34.63 28.22
N LEU A 5 6.85 -34.56 26.94
CA LEU A 5 7.04 -33.37 26.08
C LEU A 5 6.43 -32.10 26.71
N ARG A 6 5.27 -32.24 27.35
CA ARG A 6 4.51 -31.14 27.99
C ARG A 6 4.88 -30.93 29.46
N SER A 7 5.90 -31.63 29.98
CA SER A 7 6.37 -31.40 31.34
C SER A 7 6.79 -29.93 31.54
N LYS A 8 6.39 -29.35 32.66
CA LYS A 8 6.65 -27.92 32.96
C LYS A 8 8.15 -27.63 33.03
N THR A 9 8.91 -28.50 33.68
CA THR A 9 10.37 -28.37 33.79
C THR A 9 11.04 -28.35 32.41
N LYS A 10 10.79 -29.33 31.54
CA LYS A 10 11.40 -29.34 30.19
C LYS A 10 10.94 -28.18 29.32
N ARG A 11 9.68 -27.73 29.45
CA ARG A 11 9.20 -26.54 28.74
C ARG A 11 9.92 -25.27 29.18
N ALA A 12 10.10 -25.06 30.49
CA ALA A 12 10.83 -23.91 31.02
C ALA A 12 12.29 -23.89 30.53
N PHE A 13 13.00 -25.03 30.55
CA PHE A 13 14.36 -25.12 29.99
C PHE A 13 14.40 -24.81 28.49
N ARG A 14 13.40 -25.25 27.72
CA ARG A 14 13.32 -24.91 26.29
C ARG A 14 13.00 -23.44 26.06
N ALA A 15 12.16 -22.82 26.89
CA ALA A 15 11.90 -21.38 26.81
C ALA A 15 13.19 -20.58 27.03
N LYS A 16 13.92 -20.88 28.12
CA LYS A 16 15.22 -20.25 28.40
C LYS A 16 16.22 -20.39 27.24
N LYS A 17 16.30 -21.58 26.62
CA LYS A 17 17.16 -21.79 25.44
C LYS A 17 16.73 -20.98 24.21
N ARG A 18 15.44 -20.69 24.04
CA ARG A 18 14.94 -19.90 22.91
C ARG A 18 15.16 -18.42 23.10
N GLU A 19 15.09 -17.92 24.32
CA GLU A 19 15.19 -16.49 24.66
C GLU A 19 16.64 -16.07 24.93
N ASP A 20 17.36 -16.80 25.78
CA ASP A 20 18.71 -16.43 26.24
C ASP A 20 19.83 -17.21 25.51
N GLY A 21 19.46 -18.10 24.60
CA GLY A 21 20.39 -19.02 23.95
C GLY A 21 20.78 -18.63 22.54
N VAL A 22 21.63 -19.47 21.93
CA VAL A 22 22.10 -19.35 20.54
C VAL A 22 20.94 -19.24 19.53
N TYR A 23 19.79 -19.85 19.85
CA TYR A 23 18.59 -19.78 18.99
C TYR A 23 18.06 -18.35 18.83
N ALA A 24 18.11 -17.52 19.88
CA ALA A 24 17.69 -16.13 19.81
C ALA A 24 18.59 -15.33 18.87
N VAL A 25 19.92 -15.48 19.04
CA VAL A 25 20.93 -14.79 18.24
C VAL A 25 20.82 -15.16 16.76
N ALA A 26 20.72 -16.45 16.45
CA ALA A 26 20.58 -16.93 15.07
C ALA A 26 19.28 -16.42 14.43
N HIS A 27 18.18 -16.38 15.18
CA HIS A 27 16.91 -15.85 14.70
C HIS A 27 16.99 -14.33 14.43
N ALA A 28 17.57 -13.56 15.36
CA ALA A 28 17.76 -12.12 15.20
C ALA A 28 18.63 -11.79 13.97
N ALA A 29 19.74 -12.52 13.77
CA ALA A 29 20.60 -12.34 12.60
C ALA A 29 19.85 -12.61 11.28
N ARG A 30 18.98 -13.63 11.25
CA ARG A 30 18.13 -13.91 10.09
C ARG A 30 17.15 -12.77 9.81
N LEU A 31 16.50 -12.24 10.84
CA LEU A 31 15.59 -11.10 10.70
C LEU A 31 16.30 -9.87 10.17
N GLN A 32 17.47 -9.53 10.70
CA GLN A 32 18.28 -8.39 10.23
C GLN A 32 18.64 -8.53 8.75
N ARG A 33 19.06 -9.72 8.30
CA ARG A 33 19.33 -9.98 6.87
C ARG A 33 18.09 -9.78 6.00
N LEU A 34 16.91 -10.17 6.47
CA LEU A 34 15.67 -9.98 5.73
C LEU A 34 15.28 -8.50 5.66
N HIS A 35 15.40 -7.77 6.77
CA HIS A 35 15.16 -6.33 6.78
C HIS A 35 16.10 -5.61 5.82
N ALA A 36 17.40 -5.88 5.88
CA ALA A 36 18.37 -5.29 4.95
C ALA A 36 18.03 -5.55 3.47
N ARG A 37 17.51 -6.74 3.13
CA ARG A 37 17.06 -7.04 1.75
C ARG A 37 15.81 -6.25 1.37
N ILE A 38 14.83 -6.15 2.26
CA ILE A 38 13.62 -5.38 2.02
C ILE A 38 13.97 -3.90 1.85
N ASP A 39 14.84 -3.38 2.71
CA ASP A 39 15.31 -1.99 2.63
C ASP A 39 16.04 -1.74 1.31
N ALA A 40 16.87 -2.69 0.85
CA ALA A 40 17.51 -2.59 -0.46
C ALA A 40 16.50 -2.57 -1.63
N ILE A 41 15.46 -3.41 -1.58
CA ILE A 41 14.39 -3.41 -2.61
C ILE A 41 13.59 -2.11 -2.58
N VAL A 42 13.33 -1.56 -1.39
CA VAL A 42 12.57 -0.31 -1.23
C VAL A 42 13.41 0.90 -1.64
N ALA A 43 14.71 0.89 -1.36
CA ALA A 43 15.64 1.95 -1.73
C ALA A 43 16.01 1.91 -3.22
N ALA A 44 15.95 0.73 -3.85
CA ALA A 44 16.09 0.64 -5.29
C ALA A 44 15.01 1.52 -5.96
N PRO A 45 15.38 2.38 -6.93
CA PRO A 45 14.39 3.10 -7.71
C PRO A 45 13.47 2.05 -8.34
N LYS A 46 12.16 2.23 -8.18
CA LYS A 46 11.20 1.40 -8.92
C LYS A 46 11.57 1.56 -10.39
N PRO A 47 11.78 0.46 -11.15
CA PRO A 47 12.01 0.59 -12.57
C PRO A 47 10.83 1.40 -13.13
N VAL A 48 11.16 2.52 -13.76
CA VAL A 48 10.21 3.29 -14.54
C VAL A 48 9.67 2.28 -15.56
N GLN A 49 8.35 2.08 -15.55
CA GLN A 49 7.68 1.02 -16.32
C GLN A 49 7.86 1.14 -17.85
N ASP A 50 8.58 2.16 -18.31
CA ASP A 50 8.77 2.47 -19.72
C ASP A 50 10.03 1.80 -20.31
N GLU A 51 11.01 1.37 -19.50
CA GLU A 51 12.27 0.75 -20.02
C GLU A 51 12.18 -0.76 -20.27
N ILE A 52 11.10 -1.43 -19.85
CA ILE A 52 10.93 -2.88 -20.10
C ILE A 52 10.46 -3.16 -21.54
N LEU A 53 9.96 -2.15 -22.26
CA LEU A 53 9.57 -2.30 -23.67
C LEU A 53 10.75 -2.16 -24.65
N GLU A 54 11.80 -1.41 -24.30
CA GLU A 54 12.94 -1.20 -25.21
C GLU A 54 13.90 -2.40 -25.25
N ASP A 55 14.06 -3.14 -24.15
CA ASP A 55 14.96 -4.31 -24.11
C ASP A 55 14.37 -5.57 -24.78
N VAL A 56 13.06 -5.65 -24.99
CA VAL A 56 12.41 -6.75 -25.73
C VAL A 56 12.44 -6.48 -27.23
N GLU A 57 12.19 -5.24 -27.66
CA GLU A 57 12.31 -4.88 -29.09
C GLU A 57 13.76 -4.94 -29.59
N ASN A 58 14.77 -4.68 -28.75
CA ASN A 58 16.17 -4.74 -29.19
C ASN A 58 16.72 -6.19 -29.24
N ALA A 59 16.16 -7.11 -28.46
CA ALA A 59 16.52 -8.53 -28.51
C ALA A 59 15.84 -9.27 -29.69
N GLU A 60 14.66 -8.84 -30.10
CA GLU A 60 13.97 -9.39 -31.29
C GLU A 60 14.54 -8.80 -32.60
N ARG A 61 15.08 -7.57 -32.58
CA ARG A 61 15.63 -6.92 -33.78
C ARG A 61 17.00 -7.45 -34.23
N ASP A 62 17.80 -8.01 -33.33
CA ASP A 62 19.09 -8.62 -33.67
C ASP A 62 18.95 -10.04 -34.24
N GLU A 63 17.82 -10.73 -34.02
CA GLU A 63 17.55 -12.05 -34.60
C GLU A 63 16.75 -11.96 -35.94
N GLU A 64 15.95 -10.92 -36.18
CA GLU A 64 15.23 -10.74 -37.46
C GLU A 64 16.02 -9.93 -38.52
N ALA A 65 17.11 -9.24 -38.15
CA ALA A 65 17.90 -8.43 -39.11
C ALA A 65 18.81 -9.24 -40.06
N GLN A 66 18.78 -10.59 -40.03
CA GLN A 66 19.49 -11.43 -41.00
C GLN A 66 18.59 -12.03 -42.10
N GLU A 67 17.26 -11.96 -42.01
CA GLU A 67 16.39 -12.71 -42.93
C GLU A 67 15.46 -11.88 -43.84
N GLU A 68 15.28 -10.57 -43.63
CA GLU A 68 14.32 -9.78 -44.44
C GLU A 68 14.90 -8.52 -45.14
N VAL A 69 16.10 -8.61 -45.74
CA VAL A 69 16.63 -7.53 -46.61
C VAL A 69 16.15 -7.64 -48.08
N MET A 70 15.06 -8.35 -48.35
CA MET A 70 14.53 -8.49 -49.71
C MET A 70 13.02 -8.24 -49.76
N ALA A 71 12.70 -7.04 -50.28
CA ALA A 71 11.42 -6.60 -50.85
C ALA A 71 10.49 -5.77 -49.94
N GLU A 72 10.85 -4.49 -49.75
CA GLU A 72 9.87 -3.42 -49.48
C GLU A 72 9.89 -2.40 -50.62
N ASP A 73 8.77 -2.31 -51.34
CA ASP A 73 8.51 -1.27 -52.33
C ASP A 73 7.02 -0.88 -52.17
N THR A 74 6.74 0.26 -51.52
CA THR A 74 5.66 1.24 -51.83
C THR A 74 5.64 2.39 -50.78
N GLN A 75 6.18 3.55 -51.16
CA GLN A 75 6.03 4.89 -50.52
C GLN A 75 4.61 5.48 -50.72
N PRO A 76 4.25 6.72 -50.29
CA PRO A 76 4.48 7.50 -49.06
C PRO A 76 3.18 8.19 -48.53
N LYS A 77 3.29 9.05 -47.48
CA LYS A 77 2.88 10.49 -47.52
C LYS A 77 1.94 11.05 -46.41
N VAL A 78 2.55 11.77 -45.45
CA VAL A 78 2.25 13.17 -44.97
C VAL A 78 0.92 13.45 -44.21
N ARG A 79 1.01 14.04 -43.00
CA ARG A 79 0.68 15.47 -42.71
C ARG A 79 0.77 15.85 -41.23
N ASN A 80 1.61 16.86 -40.98
CA ASN A 80 1.59 17.74 -39.82
C ASN A 80 0.21 18.37 -39.63
N GLY A 81 -0.29 18.34 -38.40
CA GLY A 81 -1.45 19.10 -37.94
C GLY A 81 -1.12 19.66 -36.56
N SER A 82 -0.68 20.91 -36.54
CA SER A 82 -0.51 21.74 -35.36
C SER A 82 -1.86 22.00 -34.71
N ASP A 83 -2.15 21.35 -33.58
CA ASP A 83 -3.30 21.67 -32.74
C ASP A 83 -2.79 22.42 -31.50
N THR A 84 -2.61 23.74 -31.64
CA THR A 84 -2.18 24.62 -30.56
C THR A 84 -3.42 25.16 -29.85
N MET A 85 -3.84 24.49 -28.78
CA MET A 85 -4.91 24.98 -27.92
C MET A 85 -4.44 26.18 -27.10
N ASP A 86 -5.10 27.31 -27.31
CA ASP A 86 -4.93 28.58 -26.62
C ASP A 86 -5.43 28.46 -25.16
N VAL A 87 -4.53 28.54 -24.18
CA VAL A 87 -4.86 28.46 -22.74
C VAL A 87 -4.50 29.80 -22.08
N ASP A 88 -5.40 30.77 -22.25
CA ASP A 88 -5.29 32.07 -21.60
C ASP A 88 -5.61 32.03 -20.10
N LYS A 89 -4.53 31.93 -19.33
CA LYS A 89 -4.21 32.51 -18.02
C LYS A 89 -5.26 33.45 -17.36
N THR A 90 -6.32 32.97 -16.72
CA THR A 90 -7.06 33.77 -15.69
C THR A 90 -7.81 32.97 -14.61
N SER A 91 -7.35 31.79 -14.19
CA SER A 91 -7.86 31.20 -12.93
C SER A 91 -6.72 30.77 -12.02
N LYS A 92 -6.70 31.31 -10.80
CA LYS A 92 -5.87 30.80 -9.71
C LYS A 92 -6.13 29.30 -9.65
N THR A 93 -5.08 28.49 -9.80
CA THR A 93 -5.16 27.03 -9.86
C THR A 93 -5.71 26.50 -8.52
N THR A 94 -7.04 26.43 -8.41
CA THR A 94 -7.67 25.75 -7.28
C THR A 94 -7.25 24.31 -7.36
N LYS A 95 -6.49 23.84 -6.36
CA LYS A 95 -6.05 22.44 -6.25
C LYS A 95 -7.25 21.53 -6.45
N ILE A 96 -7.31 20.86 -7.61
CA ILE A 96 -8.37 19.91 -7.92
C ILE A 96 -8.11 18.68 -7.04
N ASN A 97 -8.99 18.45 -6.07
CA ASN A 97 -8.94 17.24 -5.27
C ASN A 97 -9.43 16.07 -6.12
N THR A 98 -8.50 15.22 -6.56
CA THR A 98 -8.78 14.02 -7.36
C THR A 98 -9.46 12.91 -6.55
N HIS A 99 -9.58 13.06 -5.24
CA HIS A 99 -10.34 12.14 -4.40
C HIS A 99 -11.78 12.65 -4.22
N GLY A 100 -12.73 11.85 -4.71
CA GLY A 100 -14.14 12.03 -4.39
C GLY A 100 -14.41 12.01 -2.88
N PRO A 101 -15.58 12.49 -2.43
CA PRO A 101 -15.90 12.58 -1.02
C PRO A 101 -15.83 11.20 -0.35
N ARG A 102 -14.96 11.06 0.66
CA ARG A 102 -14.75 9.82 1.44
C ARG A 102 -15.91 9.50 2.40
N ASN A 103 -17.11 9.92 2.02
CA ASN A 103 -18.30 9.80 2.83
C ASN A 103 -18.80 8.36 2.80
N SER A 104 -19.29 7.87 3.94
CA SER A 104 -20.00 6.59 3.95
C SER A 104 -21.36 6.73 3.25
N ARG A 105 -21.88 5.64 2.67
CA ARG A 105 -23.26 5.58 2.12
C ARG A 105 -24.31 6.09 3.13
N ARG A 106 -24.07 5.86 4.43
CA ARG A 106 -24.93 6.37 5.52
C ARG A 106 -24.90 7.89 5.64
N GLU A 107 -23.74 8.51 5.44
CA GLU A 107 -23.58 9.97 5.53
C GLU A 107 -24.23 10.64 4.32
N GLN A 108 -24.07 10.05 3.13
CA GLN A 108 -24.74 10.52 1.91
C GLN A 108 -26.28 10.44 2.01
N TRP A 109 -26.82 9.32 2.51
CA TRP A 109 -28.27 9.19 2.75
C TRP A 109 -28.78 10.20 3.79
N ARG A 110 -27.97 10.54 4.79
CA ARG A 110 -28.36 11.55 5.79
C ARG A 110 -28.37 12.96 5.19
N LEU A 111 -27.34 13.31 4.43
CA LEU A 111 -27.26 14.58 3.73
C LEU A 111 -28.40 14.74 2.71
N SER A 112 -28.75 13.69 1.96
CA SER A 112 -29.89 13.73 1.02
C SER A 112 -31.24 13.84 1.73
N LYS A 113 -31.31 13.45 3.00
CA LYS A 113 -32.49 13.63 3.86
C LYS A 113 -32.45 14.92 4.69
N GLY A 114 -31.55 15.85 4.39
CA GLY A 114 -31.42 17.13 5.10
C GLY A 114 -30.93 16.99 6.55
N MET A 115 -30.40 15.83 6.92
CA MET A 115 -29.84 15.59 8.25
C MET A 115 -28.33 15.84 8.27
N SER A 116 -27.78 16.11 9.45
CA SER A 116 -26.33 16.21 9.63
C SER A 116 -25.62 14.91 9.23
N ALA A 117 -24.49 15.00 8.50
CA ALA A 117 -23.73 13.84 8.01
C ALA A 117 -23.44 12.80 9.13
N LYS A 118 -23.00 13.30 10.29
CA LYS A 118 -22.87 12.52 11.54
C LYS A 118 -23.89 13.01 12.55
N PRO A 119 -24.58 12.12 13.28
CA PRO A 119 -25.51 12.55 14.32
C PRO A 119 -24.75 13.25 15.45
N ALA A 120 -25.31 14.34 15.95
CA ALA A 120 -24.74 15.09 17.07
C ALA A 120 -24.61 14.20 18.31
N ARG A 121 -23.47 14.30 19.00
CA ARG A 121 -23.25 13.64 20.29
C ARG A 121 -23.98 14.48 21.35
N LYS A 122 -24.96 13.89 22.05
CA LYS A 122 -25.66 14.56 23.16
C LYS A 122 -25.08 14.10 24.49
N GLY A 123 -24.72 15.07 25.33
CA GLY A 123 -24.26 14.85 26.70
C GLY A 123 -22.77 14.57 26.86
N VAL A 124 -22.30 14.84 28.08
CA VAL A 124 -20.98 14.43 28.59
C VAL A 124 -21.17 13.22 29.50
N ASN A 125 -20.19 12.32 29.55
CA ASN A 125 -20.21 11.26 30.56
C ASN A 125 -19.93 11.86 31.95
N ARG A 126 -20.04 11.05 33.01
CA ARG A 126 -19.78 11.48 34.39
C ARG A 126 -18.36 12.02 34.61
N GLN A 127 -17.42 11.72 33.71
CA GLN A 127 -16.04 12.17 33.71
C GLN A 127 -15.82 13.43 32.85
N GLY A 128 -16.88 14.09 32.39
CA GLY A 128 -16.81 15.33 31.61
C GLY A 128 -16.35 15.17 30.15
N THR A 129 -16.15 13.95 29.66
CA THR A 129 -15.78 13.70 28.26
C THR A 129 -17.00 13.38 27.40
N VAL A 130 -16.91 13.71 26.10
CA VAL A 130 -18.03 13.52 25.17
C VAL A 130 -18.41 12.04 25.08
N THR A 131 -19.68 11.72 25.30
CA THR A 131 -20.17 10.33 25.39
C THR A 131 -19.79 9.50 24.15
N ALA A 132 -19.12 8.37 24.38
CA ALA A 132 -18.78 7.41 23.34
C ALA A 132 -20.03 6.64 22.88
N ARG A 133 -20.13 6.36 21.57
CA ARG A 133 -21.33 5.74 20.93
C ARG A 133 -21.54 4.28 21.31
N ARG A 134 -20.50 3.59 21.79
CA ARG A 134 -20.58 2.24 22.33
C ARG A 134 -19.77 2.22 23.63
N ASN A 135 -20.38 1.69 24.68
CA ASN A 135 -19.77 1.43 25.98
C ASN A 135 -19.37 2.67 26.80
N ALA A 136 -20.09 3.79 26.69
CA ALA A 136 -20.03 4.80 27.75
C ALA A 136 -20.65 4.19 29.03
N GLY A 137 -19.81 3.84 30.00
CA GLY A 137 -20.26 3.32 31.30
C GLY A 137 -20.55 1.82 31.38
N ARG A 138 -20.08 0.99 30.43
CA ARG A 138 -20.15 -0.47 30.64
C ARG A 138 -19.17 -0.84 31.77
N PRO A 139 -19.62 -1.39 32.92
CA PRO A 139 -18.68 -1.83 33.94
C PRO A 139 -17.76 -2.89 33.34
N LYS A 140 -16.46 -2.75 33.60
CA LYS A 140 -15.43 -3.74 33.27
C LYS A 140 -15.97 -5.10 33.70
N ARG A 141 -16.22 -6.02 32.76
CA ARG A 141 -16.58 -7.40 33.10
C ARG A 141 -15.47 -7.93 33.99
N ARG A 142 -15.72 -8.02 35.29
CA ARG A 142 -14.91 -8.82 36.21
C ARG A 142 -15.48 -10.23 36.11
N ARG A 143 -14.92 -10.99 35.20
CA ARG A 143 -14.84 -12.46 35.10
C ARG A 143 -14.53 -12.79 33.65
#